data_AF-A0A4Q3F7N7-F1
#
_entry.id   AF-A0A4Q3F7N7-F1
#
_cell.length_a   1.000
_cell.length_b   1.000
_cell.length_c   1.000
_cell.angle_alpha   90.00
_cell.angle_beta   90.00
_cell.angle_gamma   90.00
#
_symmetry.space_group_name_H-M   'P 1'
#
loop_
_entity.id
_entity.type
_entity.pdbx_description
1 polymer ?
#
loop_
_entity_poly.entity_id
_entity_poly.type
_entity_poly.pdbx_seq_one_letter_code
_entity_poly.pdbx_strand_id
1 'polypeptide(L)'
;MTMPHPDLVTVLAGILGVLVVASTIGFVLQRKLSPDGTNAVVENLNDRIRAWWIMVVLMGVALIGGKTGVTLLFGFCSFAALREFITLTDTRRADHWALAAAFFVVLPVQYYLIWIEWYGLYSIFIPVYAFLLMPIIAA
;
A
#
# COMPACT_ATOMS: atom_id res chain seq x y z
N MET A 1 13.37 18.69 14.26
CA MET A 1 13.98 18.01 13.10
C MET A 1 14.80 16.85 13.63
N THR A 2 14.19 15.67 13.78
CA THR A 2 14.91 14.45 14.16
C THR A 2 15.72 14.00 12.96
N MET A 3 17.04 13.83 13.12
CA MET A 3 17.88 13.27 12.06
C MET A 3 17.31 11.90 11.66
N PRO A 4 17.23 11.57 10.35
CA PRO A 4 16.82 10.24 9.91
C PRO A 4 17.72 9.21 10.60
N HIS A 5 17.13 8.18 11.22
CA HIS A 5 17.91 7.09 11.80
C HIS A 5 18.83 6.52 10.71
N PRO A 6 20.14 6.33 10.98
CA PRO A 6 21.09 5.87 9.97
C PRO A 6 20.68 4.53 9.34
N ASP A 7 19.92 3.71 10.06
CA ASP A 7 19.34 2.46 9.58
C ASP A 7 18.32 2.69 8.45
N LEU A 8 17.47 3.71 8.56
CA LEU A 8 16.48 4.05 7.53
C LEU A 8 17.17 4.48 6.23
N VAL A 9 18.20 5.33 6.35
CA VAL A 9 18.98 5.79 5.19
C VAL A 9 19.70 4.62 4.52
N THR A 10 20.26 3.70 5.30
CA THR A 10 20.93 2.51 4.79
C THR A 10 19.97 1.59 4.03
N VAL A 11 18.77 1.35 4.58
CA VAL A 11 17.73 0.54 3.93
C VAL A 11 17.25 1.20 2.63
N LEU A 12 16.96 2.51 2.64
CA LEU A 12 16.55 3.24 1.45
C LEU A 12 17.64 3.25 0.37
N ALA A 13 18.90 3.45 0.75
CA ALA A 13 20.04 3.38 -0.16
C ALA A 13 20.20 1.98 -0.78
N GLY A 14 20.02 0.92 0.03
CA GLY A 14 20.02 -0.46 -0.45
C GLY A 14 18.90 -0.72 -1.47
N ILE A 15 17.67 -0.30 -1.17
CA ILE A 15 16.52 -0.42 -2.08
C ILE A 15 16.78 0.30 -3.40
N LEU A 16 17.28 1.54 -3.34
CA LEU A 16 17.62 2.32 -4.53
C LEU A 16 18.73 1.64 -5.34
N GLY A 17 19.75 1.11 -4.69
CA GLY A 17 20.83 0.35 -5.33
C GLY A 17 20.31 -0.87 -6.09
N VAL A 18 19.45 -1.69 -5.45
CA VAL A 18 18.84 -2.86 -6.10
C VAL A 18 17.97 -2.43 -7.29
N LEU A 19 17.18 -1.36 -7.15
CA LEU A 19 16.33 -0.85 -8.23
C LEU A 19 17.13 -0.33 -9.42
N VAL A 20 18.23 0.38 -9.19
CA VAL A 20 19.13 0.85 -10.25
C VAL A 20 19.76 -0.33 -10.98
N VAL A 21 20.23 -1.35 -10.26
CA VAL A 21 20.78 -2.57 -10.86
C VAL A 21 19.72 -3.30 -11.68
N ALA A 22 18.53 -3.51 -11.14
CA ALA A 22 17.42 -4.15 -11.85
C ALA A 22 17.01 -3.35 -13.11
N SER A 23 16.94 -2.02 -13.00
CA SER A 23 16.64 -1.13 -14.13
C SER A 23 17.72 -1.20 -15.22
N THR A 24 18.99 -1.26 -14.82
CA THR A 24 20.12 -1.41 -15.75
C THR A 24 20.06 -2.74 -16.48
N ILE A 25 19.79 -3.83 -15.76
CA ILE A 25 19.62 -5.17 -16.35
C ILE A 25 18.42 -5.17 -17.32
N GLY A 26 17.27 -4.64 -16.91
CA GLY A 26 16.06 -4.54 -17.73
C GLY A 26 16.29 -3.72 -19.00
N PHE A 27 17.02 -2.61 -18.91
CA PHE A 27 17.38 -1.77 -20.06
C PHE A 27 18.33 -2.49 -21.03
N VAL A 28 19.37 -3.17 -20.52
CA VAL A 28 20.28 -3.96 -21.35
C VAL A 28 19.54 -5.10 -22.04
N LEU A 29 18.65 -5.78 -21.33
CA LEU A 29 17.85 -6.88 -21.85
C LEU A 29 16.89 -6.39 -22.95
N GLN A 30 16.24 -5.24 -22.74
CA GLN A 30 15.39 -4.61 -23.74
C GLN A 30 16.18 -4.28 -25.01
N ARG A 31 17.35 -3.66 -24.86
CA ARG A 31 18.17 -3.26 -26.01
C ARG A 31 18.75 -4.45 -26.79
N LYS A 32 19.00 -5.59 -26.13
CA LYS A 32 19.56 -6.79 -26.77
C LYS A 32 18.53 -7.75 -27.34
N LEU A 33 17.39 -7.95 -26.66
CA LEU A 33 16.42 -8.98 -26.99
C LEU A 33 15.08 -8.43 -27.50
N SER A 34 14.83 -7.12 -27.37
CA SER A 34 13.63 -6.47 -27.90
C SER A 34 13.89 -5.02 -28.33
N PRO A 35 14.74 -4.81 -29.36
CA PRO A 35 14.89 -3.48 -29.96
C PRO A 35 13.55 -2.90 -30.42
N ASP A 36 12.64 -3.76 -30.90
CA ASP A 36 11.33 -3.41 -31.47
C ASP A 36 10.14 -3.65 -30.52
N GLY A 37 10.38 -4.05 -29.26
CA GLY A 37 9.30 -4.36 -28.29
C GLY A 37 8.65 -5.74 -28.45
N THR A 38 9.24 -6.65 -29.22
CA THR A 38 8.59 -7.93 -29.58
C THR A 38 8.53 -8.97 -28.44
N ASN A 39 9.35 -8.85 -27.39
CA ASN A 39 9.42 -9.84 -26.32
C ASN A 39 8.64 -9.39 -25.07
N ALA A 40 7.40 -9.87 -24.96
CA ALA A 40 6.47 -9.56 -23.87
C ALA A 40 7.05 -9.83 -22.47
N VAL A 41 8.00 -10.77 -22.32
CA VAL A 41 8.64 -11.08 -21.04
C VAL A 41 9.49 -9.91 -20.55
N VAL A 42 10.25 -9.28 -21.46
CA VAL A 42 11.15 -8.16 -21.13
C VAL A 42 10.34 -6.89 -20.86
N GLU A 43 9.27 -6.67 -21.63
CA GLU A 43 8.35 -5.56 -21.38
C GLU A 43 7.67 -5.68 -20.01
N ASN A 44 7.15 -6.87 -19.66
CA ASN A 44 6.55 -7.09 -18.34
C ASN A 44 7.54 -6.85 -17.19
N LEU A 45 8.79 -7.29 -17.36
CA LEU A 45 9.85 -7.05 -16.38
C LEU A 45 10.09 -5.54 -16.19
N ASN A 46 10.22 -4.80 -17.29
CA ASN A 46 10.45 -3.36 -17.24
C ASN A 46 9.26 -2.60 -16.64
N ASP A 47 8.03 -3.01 -16.93
CA ASP A 47 6.84 -2.41 -16.34
C ASP A 47 6.75 -2.69 -14.83
N ARG A 48 7.14 -3.89 -14.38
CA ARG A 48 7.26 -4.20 -12.95
C ARG A 48 8.30 -3.32 -12.26
N ILE A 49 9.47 -3.15 -12.88
CA ILE A 49 10.53 -2.27 -12.36
C ILE A 49 10.03 -0.82 -12.24
N ARG A 50 9.32 -0.32 -13.27
CA ARG A 50 8.71 1.02 -13.24
C ARG A 50 7.66 1.15 -12.14
N ALA A 51 6.81 0.14 -11.95
CA ALA A 51 5.83 0.14 -10.85
C ALA A 51 6.52 0.16 -9.48
N TRP A 52 7.62 -0.57 -9.32
CA TRP A 52 8.41 -0.56 -8.09
C TRP A 52 9.06 0.80 -7.82
N TRP A 53 9.54 1.49 -8.86
CA TRP A 53 10.01 2.87 -8.73
C TRP A 53 8.92 3.80 -8.21
N ILE A 54 7.70 3.73 -8.76
CA ILE A 54 6.56 4.52 -8.29
C ILE A 54 6.27 4.23 -6.82
N MET A 55 6.25 2.95 -6.41
CA MET A 55 6.01 2.57 -5.02
C MET A 55 7.09 3.10 -4.07
N VAL A 56 8.37 2.99 -4.44
CA VAL A 56 9.49 3.48 -3.62
C VAL A 56 9.47 4.99 -3.50
N VAL A 57 9.16 5.72 -4.58
CA VAL A 57 9.04 7.19 -4.54
C VAL A 57 7.87 7.60 -3.64
N LEU A 58 6.68 7.00 -3.81
CA LEU A 58 5.52 7.28 -2.97
C LEU A 58 5.80 7.01 -1.49
N MET A 59 6.43 5.87 -1.19
CA MET A 59 6.84 5.52 0.18
C MET A 59 7.88 6.50 0.73
N GLY A 60 8.88 6.87 -0.08
CA GLY A 60 9.90 7.85 0.30
C GLY A 60 9.31 9.21 0.64
N VAL A 61 8.37 9.71 -0.17
CA VAL A 61 7.63 10.96 0.09
C VAL A 61 6.82 10.86 1.38
N ALA A 62 6.12 9.74 1.61
CA ALA A 62 5.36 9.52 2.83
C ALA A 62 6.25 9.50 4.09
N LEU A 63 7.43 8.88 4.01
CA LEU A 63 8.41 8.87 5.08
C LEU A 63 8.97 10.26 5.38
N ILE A 64 9.21 11.09 4.36
CA ILE A 64 9.59 12.50 4.54
C ILE A 64 8.47 13.28 5.25
N GLY A 65 7.22 12.98 4.94
CA GLY A 65 6.04 13.50 5.64
C GLY A 65 5.85 12.99 7.07
N GLY A 66 6.76 12.13 7.56
CA GLY A 66 6.73 11.57 8.92
C GLY A 66 5.47 10.76 9.20
N LYS A 67 5.01 10.81 10.45
CA LYS A 67 3.79 10.12 10.90
C LYS A 67 2.59 10.44 10.00
N THR A 68 2.33 11.72 9.76
CA THR A 68 1.21 12.17 8.91
C THR A 68 1.29 11.62 7.49
N GLY A 69 2.45 11.70 6.85
CA GLY A 69 2.65 11.20 5.49
C GLY A 69 2.41 9.70 5.39
N VAL A 70 2.98 8.92 6.32
CA VAL A 70 2.81 7.46 6.37
C VAL A 70 1.35 7.09 6.67
N THR A 71 0.71 7.72 7.66
CA THR A 71 -0.69 7.45 8.00
C THR A 71 -1.62 7.74 6.81
N LEU A 72 -1.41 8.84 6.08
CA LEU A 72 -2.20 9.18 4.89
C LEU A 72 -1.96 8.20 3.73
N LEU A 73 -0.70 7.85 3.45
CA LEU A 73 -0.35 6.89 2.41
C LEU A 73 -1.04 5.55 2.67
N PHE A 74 -0.89 5.01 3.87
CA PHE A 74 -1.52 3.74 4.24
C PHE A 74 -3.05 3.86 4.26
N GLY A 75 -3.63 4.98 4.70
CA GLY A 75 -5.07 5.24 4.63
C GLY A 75 -5.60 5.14 3.20
N PHE A 76 -4.93 5.80 2.25
CA PHE A 76 -5.28 5.74 0.84
C PHE A 76 -5.08 4.33 0.27
N CYS A 77 -3.97 3.66 0.60
CA CYS A 77 -3.72 2.29 0.17
C CYS A 77 -4.79 1.32 0.69
N SER A 78 -5.19 1.41 1.97
CA SER A 78 -6.26 0.59 2.53
C SER A 78 -7.59 0.85 1.86
N PHE A 79 -7.92 2.10 1.56
CA PHE A 79 -9.13 2.46 0.82
C PHE A 79 -9.13 1.89 -0.60
N ALA A 80 -8.03 2.05 -1.34
CA ALA A 80 -7.87 1.53 -2.69
C ALA A 80 -7.95 0.00 -2.72
N ALA A 81 -7.24 -0.66 -1.79
CA ALA A 81 -7.25 -2.11 -1.66
C ALA A 81 -8.64 -2.66 -1.29
N LEU A 82 -9.35 -2.01 -0.37
CA LEU A 82 -10.70 -2.43 0.00
C LEU A 82 -11.69 -2.24 -1.15
N ARG A 83 -11.59 -1.15 -1.91
CA ARG A 83 -12.40 -0.93 -3.11
C ARG A 83 -12.18 -2.02 -4.16
N GLU A 84 -10.92 -2.35 -4.44
CA GLU A 84 -10.58 -3.40 -5.40
C GLU A 84 -11.05 -4.77 -4.92
N PHE A 85 -10.85 -5.09 -3.64
CA PHE A 85 -11.31 -6.33 -3.02
C PHE A 85 -12.83 -6.50 -3.11
N ILE A 86 -13.61 -5.46 -2.81
CA ILE A 86 -15.08 -5.48 -2.92
C ILE A 86 -15.51 -5.67 -4.37
N THR A 87 -14.81 -5.04 -5.31
CA THR A 87 -15.13 -5.16 -6.76
C THR A 87 -14.91 -6.59 -7.27
N LEU A 88 -13.92 -7.30 -6.74
CA LEU A 88 -13.58 -8.67 -7.13
C LEU A 88 -14.41 -9.74 -6.41
N THR A 89 -15.02 -9.40 -5.28
CA THR A 89 -15.81 -10.35 -4.47
C THR A 89 -17.26 -10.34 -4.94
N ASP A 90 -17.86 -11.53 -5.12
CA ASP A 90 -19.29 -11.64 -5.41
C ASP A 90 -20.10 -11.36 -4.13
N THR A 91 -20.40 -10.10 -3.89
CA THR A 91 -21.02 -9.64 -2.64
C THR A 91 -22.54 -9.90 -2.65
N ARG A 92 -23.03 -10.68 -1.69
CA ARG A 92 -24.47 -10.85 -1.46
C ARG A 92 -25.10 -9.53 -0.99
N ARG A 93 -26.39 -9.33 -1.29
CA ARG A 93 -27.15 -8.13 -0.85
C ARG A 93 -27.13 -7.90 0.66
N ALA A 94 -27.07 -8.97 1.46
CA ALA A 94 -26.99 -8.89 2.93
C ALA A 94 -25.67 -8.24 3.42
N ASP A 95 -24.58 -8.40 2.66
CA ASP A 95 -23.25 -7.92 3.09
C ASP A 95 -22.99 -6.46 2.73
N HIS A 96 -23.87 -5.80 1.96
CA HIS A 96 -23.66 -4.43 1.49
C HIS A 96 -23.55 -3.43 2.64
N TRP A 97 -24.35 -3.60 3.70
CA TRP A 97 -24.31 -2.73 4.89
C TRP A 97 -23.05 -2.93 5.70
N ALA A 98 -22.61 -4.19 5.87
CA ALA A 98 -21.35 -4.51 6.55
C ALA A 98 -20.13 -3.95 5.78
N LEU A 99 -20.12 -4.08 4.45
CA LEU A 99 -19.07 -3.54 3.60
C LEU A 99 -19.07 -2.00 3.58
N ALA A 100 -20.25 -1.37 3.54
CA ALA A 100 -20.37 0.08 3.66
C ALA A 100 -19.86 0.56 5.02
N ALA A 101 -20.20 -0.12 6.11
CA ALA A 101 -19.69 0.20 7.44
C ALA A 101 -18.17 0.03 7.54
N ALA A 102 -17.62 -1.04 6.95
CA ALA A 102 -16.17 -1.25 6.90
C ALA A 102 -15.47 -0.08 6.17
N PHE A 103 -16.05 0.39 5.07
CA PHE A 103 -15.47 1.43 4.23
C PHE A 103 -15.61 2.84 4.81
N PHE A 104 -16.81 3.21 5.27
CA PHE A 104 -17.13 4.57 5.70
C PHE A 104 -16.97 4.81 7.21
N VAL A 105 -16.92 3.75 8.02
CA VAL A 105 -16.83 3.88 9.49
C VAL A 105 -15.54 3.27 10.01
N VAL A 106 -15.29 1.98 9.74
CA VAL A 106 -14.13 1.26 10.31
C VAL A 106 -12.81 1.86 9.81
N LEU A 107 -12.68 2.07 8.49
CA LEU A 107 -11.45 2.59 7.89
C LEU A 107 -11.11 4.01 8.40
N PRO A 108 -12.02 5.00 8.36
CA PRO A 108 -11.71 6.35 8.86
C PRO A 108 -11.43 6.38 10.36
N VAL A 109 -12.21 5.64 11.16
CA VAL A 109 -11.99 5.56 12.61
C VAL A 109 -10.63 4.92 12.91
N GLN A 110 -10.25 3.84 12.23
CA GLN A 110 -8.94 3.20 12.43
C GLN A 110 -7.78 4.17 12.19
N TYR A 111 -7.81 4.90 11.08
CA TYR A 111 -6.73 5.84 10.75
C TYR A 111 -6.76 7.10 11.63
N TYR A 112 -7.93 7.52 12.11
CA TYR A 112 -8.03 8.56 13.14
C TYR A 112 -7.41 8.09 14.47
N LEU A 113 -7.68 6.85 14.89
CA LEU A 113 -7.11 6.27 16.11
C LEU A 113 -5.58 6.14 16.04
N ILE A 114 -5.05 5.77 14.86
CA ILE A 114 -3.60 5.77 14.58
C ILE A 114 -3.05 7.20 14.66
N TRP A 115 -3.78 8.18 14.12
CA TRP A 115 -3.36 9.59 14.15
C TRP A 115 -3.24 10.14 15.57
N ILE A 116 -4.15 9.79 16.49
CA ILE A 116 -4.09 10.21 17.89
C ILE A 116 -3.18 9.32 18.77
N GLU A 117 -2.50 8.33 18.18
CA GLU A 117 -1.56 7.42 18.87
C GLU A 117 -2.18 6.61 20.02
N TRP A 118 -3.48 6.29 19.92
CA TRP A 118 -4.14 5.50 20.95
C TRP A 118 -3.90 4.00 20.76
N TYR A 119 -2.67 3.56 21.06
CA TYR A 119 -2.18 2.19 20.87
C TYR A 119 -3.16 1.11 21.32
N GLY A 120 -3.64 1.23 22.56
CA GLY A 120 -4.57 0.24 23.14
C GLY A 120 -5.85 0.10 22.33
N LEU A 121 -6.37 1.17 21.72
CA LEU A 121 -7.63 1.14 21.00
C LEU A 121 -7.46 0.72 19.53
N TYR A 122 -6.52 1.30 18.77
CA TYR A 122 -6.38 0.91 17.35
C TYR A 122 -5.89 -0.53 17.15
N SER A 123 -5.18 -1.11 18.13
CA SER A 123 -4.69 -2.49 18.05
C SER A 123 -5.81 -3.53 18.22
N ILE A 124 -6.83 -3.21 19.01
CA ILE A 124 -7.99 -4.09 19.26
C ILE A 124 -9.23 -3.71 18.43
N PHE A 125 -9.27 -2.51 17.84
CA PHE A 125 -10.43 -2.00 17.12
C PHE A 125 -10.92 -2.93 16.01
N ILE A 126 -10.04 -3.32 15.09
CA ILE A 126 -10.42 -4.23 14.00
C ILE A 126 -10.64 -5.66 14.52
N PRO A 127 -9.68 -6.30 15.24
CA PRO A 127 -9.81 -7.71 15.59
C PRO A 127 -10.95 -8.02 16.56
N VAL A 128 -11.28 -7.10 17.46
CA VAL A 128 -12.31 -7.29 18.48
C VAL A 128 -13.59 -6.57 18.10
N TYR A 129 -13.57 -5.24 17.98
CA TYR A 129 -14.81 -4.48 17.84
C TYR A 129 -15.42 -4.57 16.44
N ALA A 130 -14.64 -4.41 15.38
CA ALA A 130 -15.17 -4.46 14.02
C ALA A 130 -15.70 -5.86 13.69
N PHE A 131 -14.95 -6.92 13.99
CA PHE A 131 -15.41 -8.30 13.75
C PHE A 131 -16.57 -8.74 14.66
N LEU A 132 -16.69 -8.20 15.87
CA LEU A 132 -17.86 -8.48 16.72
C LEU A 132 -19.13 -7.81 16.18
N LEU A 133 -19.03 -6.59 15.66
CA LEU A 133 -20.18 -5.82 15.17
C LEU A 133 -20.59 -6.20 13.75
N MET A 134 -19.66 -6.66 12.90
CA MET A 134 -19.92 -6.96 11.50
C MET A 134 -21.04 -8.00 11.28
N PRO A 135 -21.12 -9.12 12.02
CA PRO A 135 -22.24 -10.06 11.93
C PRO A 135 -23.59 -9.45 12.33
N ILE A 136 -23.60 -8.49 13.26
CA ILE A 136 -24.83 -7.81 13.70
C ILE A 136 -25.33 -6.87 12.60
N ILE A 137 -24.42 -6.25 11.84
CA ILE A 137 -24.76 -5.34 10.74
C ILE A 137 -25.15 -6.11 9.46
N ALA A 138 -24.62 -7.33 9.28
CA ALA A 138 -24.91 -8.19 8.14
C ALA A 138 -26.20 -9.04 8.29
N ALA A 139 -26.70 -9.20 9.52
CA ALA A 139 -27.93 -9.93 9.85
C ALA A 139 -29.20 -9.11 9.54
#